data_AF-A0A967SDI1-F1
#
_entry.id   AF-A0A967SDI1-F1
#
_cell.length_a   1.000
_cell.length_b   1.000
_cell.length_c   1.000
_cell.angle_alpha   90.00
_cell.angle_beta   90.00
_cell.angle_gamma   90.00
#
_symmetry.space_group_name_H-M   'P 1'
#
loop_
_entity.id
_entity.type
_entity.pdbx_description
1 polymer ?
#
loop_
_entity_poly.entity_id
_entity_poly.type
_entity_poly.pdbx_seq_one_letter_code
_entity_poly.pdbx_strand_id
1 'polypeptide(L)' 'MSDDARVRGVVVAHSALAEALADAVRSIAGLEPEALQPLSNEGMAPDAIRDALAELLGRAGPAIIFTDLREGSCGIAAQ' A
#
# COMPACT_ATOMS: atom_id res chain seq x y z
N MET A 1 -15.51 -21.31 -11.97
CA MET A 1 -14.27 -21.03 -11.22
C MET A 1 -14.44 -19.62 -10.69
N SER A 2 -14.73 -19.47 -9.39
CA SER A 2 -14.73 -18.15 -8.79
C SER A 2 -13.28 -17.69 -8.84
N ASP A 3 -13.02 -16.64 -9.58
CA ASP A 3 -11.76 -15.90 -9.47
C ASP A 3 -11.82 -15.30 -8.06
N ASP A 4 -11.31 -16.05 -7.09
CA ASP A 4 -11.32 -15.66 -5.68
C ASP A 4 -10.37 -14.48 -5.61
N ALA A 5 -10.91 -13.28 -5.84
CA ALA A 5 -10.15 -12.08 -6.10
C ALA A 5 -9.27 -11.85 -4.88
N ARG A 6 -8.00 -12.26 -4.98
CA ARG A 6 -7.05 -12.20 -3.87
C ARG A 6 -7.04 -10.76 -3.38
N VAL A 7 -7.47 -10.57 -2.14
CA VAL A 7 -7.38 -9.29 -1.47
C VAL A 7 -5.90 -8.88 -1.44
N ARG A 8 -5.59 -7.68 -1.91
CA ARG A 8 -4.23 -7.14 -1.91
C ARG A 8 -4.06 -6.14 -0.79
N GLY A 9 -2.87 -6.08 -0.20
CA GLY A 9 -2.50 -5.03 0.73
C GLY A 9 -1.71 -3.93 0.03
N VAL A 10 -1.93 -2.69 0.45
CA VAL A 10 -1.05 -1.55 0.17
C VAL A 10 -0.63 -0.93 1.50
N VAL A 11 0.67 -0.74 1.72
CA VAL A 11 1.19 -0.01 2.89
C VAL A 11 1.59 1.39 2.42
N VAL A 12 0.93 2.42 2.94
CA VAL A 12 1.26 3.82 2.66
C VAL A 12 1.86 4.45 3.91
N ALA A 13 3.11 4.88 3.84
CA ALA A 13 3.81 5.37 5.02
C ALA A 13 4.85 6.44 4.70
N HIS A 14 5.31 7.13 5.75
CA HIS A 14 6.33 8.17 5.64
C HIS A 14 7.72 7.57 5.41
N SER A 15 8.48 8.21 4.50
CA SER A 15 9.87 7.82 4.21
C SER A 15 9.96 6.32 3.87
N ALA A 16 11.02 5.61 4.29
CA ALA A 16 11.25 4.21 3.96
C ALA A 16 10.42 3.18 4.77
N LEU A 17 9.43 3.63 5.56
CA LEU A 17 8.69 2.73 6.45
C LEU A 17 7.84 1.71 5.68
N ALA A 18 7.24 2.12 4.56
CA ALA A 18 6.40 1.23 3.76
C ALA A 18 7.22 0.06 3.19
N GLU A 19 8.37 0.38 2.59
CA GLU A 19 9.29 -0.58 1.99
C GLU A 19 9.84 -1.53 3.05
N ALA A 20 10.34 -0.99 4.16
CA ALA A 20 10.91 -1.79 5.24
C ALA A 20 9.88 -2.76 5.85
N LEU A 21 8.62 -2.33 6.00
CA LEU A 21 7.56 -3.19 6.52
C LEU A 21 7.17 -4.28 5.51
N ALA A 22 7.01 -3.94 4.23
CA ALA A 22 6.69 -4.91 3.19
C ALA A 22 7.80 -5.98 3.05
N ASP A 23 9.07 -5.57 3.11
CA ASP A 23 10.21 -6.47 3.06
C ASP A 23 10.29 -7.38 4.29
N ALA A 24 10.04 -6.85 5.49
CA ALA A 24 9.98 -7.66 6.71
C ALA A 24 8.86 -8.71 6.64
N VAL A 25 7.66 -8.32 6.19
CA VAL A 25 6.54 -9.24 6.01
C VAL A 25 6.88 -10.32 4.98
N ARG A 26 7.48 -9.95 3.84
CA ARG A 26 7.92 -10.92 2.83
C ARG A 26 8.91 -11.92 3.40
N SER A 27 9.92 -11.45 4.12
CA SER A 27 10.96 -12.30 4.73
C SER A 27 10.40 -13.27 5.76
N ILE A 28 9.36 -12.88 6.51
CA ILE A 28 8.80 -13.68 7.60
C ILE A 28 7.75 -14.66 7.08
N ALA A 29 6.85 -14.19 6.20
CA ALA A 29 5.68 -14.94 5.78
C ALA A 29 5.85 -15.65 4.43
N GLY A 30 6.91 -15.38 3.67
CA GLY A 30 7.15 -15.98 2.36
C GLY A 30 6.09 -15.59 1.31
N LEU A 31 5.57 -14.37 1.39
CA LEU A 31 4.53 -13.88 0.49
C LEU A 31 5.11 -13.47 -0.88
N GLU A 32 4.29 -13.60 -1.92
CA GLU A 32 4.60 -13.04 -3.23
C GLU A 32 4.71 -11.50 -3.16
N PRO A 33 5.59 -10.87 -3.95
CA PRO A 33 5.80 -9.44 -3.91
C PRO A 33 4.54 -8.60 -4.09
N GLU A 34 3.56 -9.09 -4.84
CA GLU A 34 2.33 -8.40 -5.19
C GLU A 34 1.25 -8.48 -4.11
N ALA A 35 1.45 -9.32 -3.07
CA ALA A 35 0.49 -9.48 -1.99
C ALA A 35 0.40 -8.24 -1.07
N LEU A 36 1.52 -7.55 -0.87
CA LEU A 36 1.63 -6.36 -0.03
C LEU A 36 2.56 -5.33 -0.69
N GLN A 37 1.98 -4.31 -1.31
CA GLN A 37 2.71 -3.30 -2.07
C GLN A 37 3.04 -2.07 -1.20
N PRO A 38 4.31 -1.65 -1.13
CA PRO A 38 4.67 -0.43 -0.41
C PRO A 38 4.44 0.82 -1.27
N LEU A 39 4.06 1.92 -0.62
CA LEU A 39 3.99 3.27 -1.18
C LEU A 39 4.56 4.28 -0.15
N SER A 40 5.77 4.76 -0.41
CA SER A 40 6.34 5.89 0.33
C SER A 40 5.73 7.22 -0.14
N ASN A 41 5.54 8.15 0.79
CA ASN A 41 5.23 9.54 0.46
C ASN A 41 6.46 10.41 0.13
N GLU A 42 7.67 9.84 0.14
CA GLU A 42 8.90 10.61 0.03
C GLU A 42 8.97 11.36 -1.31
N GLY A 43 9.16 12.67 -1.22
CA GLY A 43 9.15 13.56 -2.41
C GLY A 43 7.77 13.79 -3.02
N MET A 44 6.68 13.28 -2.43
CA MET A 44 5.32 13.42 -2.95
C MET A 44 4.55 14.56 -2.29
N ALA A 45 3.79 15.30 -3.10
CA ALA A 45 2.69 16.12 -2.60
C ALA A 45 1.49 15.23 -2.23
N PRO A 46 0.58 15.67 -1.34
CA PRO A 46 -0.58 14.87 -0.93
C PRO A 46 -1.43 14.32 -2.08
N ASP A 47 -1.66 15.11 -3.14
CA ASP A 47 -2.43 14.66 -4.31
C ASP A 47 -1.70 13.57 -5.11
N ALA A 48 -0.37 13.63 -5.17
CA ALA A 48 0.43 12.59 -5.84
C ALA A 48 0.32 11.23 -5.12
N ILE A 49 0.15 11.23 -3.79
CA ILE A 49 -0.09 10.00 -3.01
C ILE A 49 -1.45 9.39 -3.40
N ARG A 50 -2.49 10.23 -3.55
CA ARG A 50 -3.83 9.79 -3.97
C ARG A 50 -3.82 9.20 -5.38
N ASP A 51 -3.13 9.84 -6.31
CA ASP A 51 -3.02 9.37 -7.69
C ASP A 51 -2.27 8.03 -7.76
N ALA A 52 -1.15 7.90 -7.03
CA ALA A 52 -0.41 6.64 -6.92
C ALA A 52 -1.25 5.52 -6.29
N LEU A 53 -2.02 5.84 -5.24
CA LEU A 53 -2.98 4.89 -4.65
C LEU A 53 -4.04 4.46 -5.67
N ALA A 54 -4.62 5.40 -6.41
CA ALA A 54 -5.62 5.09 -7.44
C ALA A 54 -5.07 4.15 -8.52
N GLU A 55 -3.80 4.30 -8.92
CA GLU A 55 -3.13 3.40 -9.86
C GLU A 55 -2.94 1.99 -9.29
N LEU A 56 -2.53 1.88 -8.02
CA LEU A 56 -2.36 0.58 -7.34
C LEU A 56 -3.72 -0.13 -7.14
N LEU A 57 -4.74 0.64 -6.75
CA LEU A 57 -6.10 0.16 -6.48
C LEU A 57 -6.89 -0.13 -7.75
N GLY A 58 -6.62 0.57 -8.85
CA GLY A 58 -7.26 0.37 -10.16
C GLY A 58 -6.95 -0.99 -10.80
N ARG A 59 -6.02 -1.75 -10.23
CA ARG A 59 -5.78 -3.16 -10.57
C ARG A 59 -6.99 -3.99 -10.12
N ALA A 60 -7.35 -5.08 -10.80
CA ALA A 60 -8.58 -5.84 -10.49
C ALA A 60 -8.62 -6.43 -9.05
N GLY A 61 -9.75 -6.28 -8.35
CA GLY A 61 -10.04 -6.94 -7.06
C GLY A 61 -10.01 -6.04 -5.82
N PRO A 62 -10.53 -6.50 -4.67
CA PRO A 62 -10.54 -5.75 -3.41
C PRO A 62 -9.12 -5.49 -2.89
N ALA A 63 -8.94 -4.39 -2.17
CA ALA A 63 -7.67 -4.02 -1.55
C ALA A 63 -7.87 -3.47 -0.13
N ILE A 64 -6.87 -3.65 0.72
CA ILE A 64 -6.77 -3.11 2.07
C ILE A 64 -5.59 -2.15 2.11
N ILE A 65 -5.82 -0.94 2.60
CA ILE A 65 -4.78 0.08 2.78
C ILE A 65 -4.38 0.12 4.25
N PHE A 66 -3.09 0.01 4.52
CA PHE A 66 -2.48 0.17 5.84
C PHE A 66 -1.72 1.49 5.87
N THR A 67 -1.94 2.28 6.91
CA THR A 67 -1.24 3.56 7.10
C THR A 67 -0.43 3.53 8.39
N ASP A 68 0.69 4.23 8.41
CA ASP A 68 1.55 4.37 9.58
C ASP A 68 0.89 5.18 10.70
N LEU A 69 0.15 6.22 10.34
CA LEU A 69 -0.60 7.09 11.23
C LEU A 69 -2.03 7.29 10.72
N ARG A 70 -2.96 7.53 11.64
CA ARG A 70 -4.36 7.85 11.32
C ARG A 70 -4.49 9.22 10.63
N GLU A 71 -3.63 10.16 11.00
CA GLU A 71 -3.61 11.53 10.50
C GLU A 71 -2.24 11.84 9.90
N GLY A 72 -2.20 12.73 8.90
CA GLY A 72 -1.03 13.00 8.07
C GLY A 72 -1.33 12.75 6.59
N SER A 73 -0.40 13.10 5.68
CA SER A 73 -0.66 13.03 4.24
C SER A 73 -1.03 11.61 3.76
N CYS A 74 -0.37 10.58 4.30
CA CYS A 74 -0.66 9.18 4.01
C CYS A 74 -2.06 8.76 4.48
N GLY A 75 -2.39 9.06 5.74
CA GLY A 75 -3.70 8.74 6.33
C GLY A 75 -4.87 9.48 5.68
N ILE A 76 -4.65 10.72 5.23
CA ILE A 76 -5.66 11.50 4.52
C ILE A 76 -5.83 11.01 3.07
N ALA A 77 -4.74 10.65 2.39
CA ALA A 77 -4.78 10.15 1.01
C ALA A 77 -5.44 8.76 0.89
N ALA A 78 -5.46 7.99 1.98
CA ALA A 78 -6.01 6.64 2.05
C ALA A 78 -7.52 6.57 2.35
N GLN A 79 -8.21 7.71 2.47
CA GLN A 79 -9.66 7.80 2.76
C GLN A 79 -10.51 8.01 1.51
#